data_AF-A0A011Q0S1-F1
#
_entry.id   AF-A0A011Q0S1-F1
#
_cell.length_a   1.000
_cell.length_b   1.000
_cell.length_c   1.000
_cell.angle_alpha   90.00
_cell.angle_beta   90.00
_cell.angle_gamma   90.00
#
_symmetry.space_group_name_H-M   'P 1'
#
loop_
_entity.id
_entity.type
_entity.pdbx_description
1 polymer ?
#
loop_
_entity_poly.entity_id
_entity_poly.type
_entity_poly.pdbx_seq_one_letter_code
_entity_poly.pdbx_strand_id
1 'polypeptide(L)'
;MEYTLSGLLPKELLIDLPEIDVQHEEIFRRIEMLKSSSFGSKPTSLGEFHSLLDYLEWHFASEERVARQLGVDFADHARIHDENLRTLRKALAAVQDGSQDVHSFLRYTEYWFERHISDEDKPFAARLRARTV
;
A
#
# COMPACT_ATOMS: atom_id res chain seq x y z
N MET A 1 1.70 -21.70 -4.11
CA MET A 1 2.27 -20.45 -4.60
C MET A 1 3.35 -20.08 -3.59
N GLU A 2 4.61 -20.03 -4.01
CA GLU A 2 5.70 -19.65 -3.10
C GLU A 2 5.70 -18.13 -2.94
N TYR A 3 5.57 -17.66 -1.71
CA TYR A 3 5.63 -16.25 -1.35
C TYR A 3 7.06 -15.95 -0.92
N THR A 4 7.84 -15.31 -1.78
CA THR A 4 9.26 -14.99 -1.51
C THR A 4 9.44 -13.49 -1.40
N LEU A 5 9.94 -13.04 -0.25
CA LEU A 5 10.35 -11.65 -0.01
C LEU A 5 11.76 -11.41 -0.58
N SER A 6 11.90 -10.30 -1.29
CA SER A 6 13.15 -9.77 -1.86
C SER A 6 13.93 -8.89 -0.86
N GLY A 7 13.34 -8.53 0.28
CA GLY A 7 13.97 -7.79 1.38
C GLY A 7 13.75 -6.28 1.33
N LEU A 8 12.80 -5.80 0.50
CA LEU A 8 12.45 -4.37 0.40
C LEU A 8 11.43 -3.93 1.45
N LEU A 9 10.67 -4.87 2.01
CA LEU A 9 9.78 -4.64 3.15
C LEU A 9 10.61 -4.65 4.45
N PRO A 10 10.64 -3.56 5.24
CA PRO A 10 11.25 -3.58 6.57
C PRO A 10 10.67 -4.70 7.43
N LYS A 11 11.54 -5.41 8.15
CA LYS A 11 11.12 -6.55 8.99
C LYS A 11 10.12 -6.12 10.06
N GLU A 12 10.24 -4.89 10.54
CA GLU A 12 9.36 -4.28 11.52
C GLU A 12 7.95 -4.08 10.99
N LEU A 13 7.75 -4.11 9.67
CA LEU A 13 6.45 -3.96 8.99
C LEU A 13 5.85 -5.29 8.53
N LEU A 14 6.52 -6.43 8.79
CA LEU A 14 5.89 -7.73 8.57
C LEU A 14 4.67 -7.91 9.47
N ILE A 15 3.61 -8.47 8.90
CA ILE A 15 2.36 -8.75 9.63
C ILE A 15 2.12 -10.25 9.83
N ASP A 16 3.04 -11.10 9.36
CA ASP A 16 2.98 -12.57 9.39
C ASP A 16 1.79 -13.14 8.61
N LEU A 17 1.45 -12.51 7.49
CA LEU A 17 0.50 -13.00 6.50
C LEU A 17 1.23 -13.08 5.16
N PRO A 18 1.82 -14.24 4.79
CA PRO A 18 2.76 -14.33 3.67
C PRO A 18 2.23 -13.77 2.35
N GLU A 19 0.94 -13.94 2.08
CA GLU A 19 0.30 -13.34 0.92
C GLU A 19 0.37 -11.80 0.97
N ILE A 20 -0.01 -11.20 2.09
CA ILE A 20 -0.09 -9.75 2.27
C ILE A 20 1.31 -9.13 2.37
N ASP A 21 2.25 -9.78 3.07
CA ASP A 21 3.64 -9.31 3.16
C ASP A 21 4.31 -9.19 1.78
N VAL A 22 4.03 -10.12 0.85
CA VAL A 22 4.50 -10.02 -0.54
C VAL A 22 3.86 -8.84 -1.28
N GLN A 23 2.60 -8.54 -1.01
CA GLN A 23 1.93 -7.39 -1.62
C GLN A 23 2.48 -6.06 -1.09
N HIS A 24 2.74 -5.99 0.23
CA HIS A 24 3.41 -4.84 0.84
C HIS A 24 4.78 -4.60 0.21
N GLU A 25 5.57 -5.65 0.03
CA GLU A 25 6.88 -5.53 -0.60
C GLU A 25 6.79 -5.03 -2.05
N GLU A 26 5.83 -5.51 -2.83
CA GLU A 26 5.60 -5.05 -4.20
C GLU A 26 5.21 -3.56 -4.25
N ILE A 27 4.45 -3.06 -3.26
CA ILE A 27 4.13 -1.63 -3.14
C ILE A 27 5.39 -0.81 -2.87
N PHE A 28 6.23 -1.21 -1.90
CA PHE A 28 7.51 -0.56 -1.64
C PHE A 28 8.41 -0.58 -2.88
N ARG A 29 8.50 -1.72 -3.58
CA ARG A 29 9.28 -1.85 -4.81
C ARG A 29 8.82 -0.87 -5.90
N ARG A 30 7.51 -0.73 -6.10
CA ARG A 30 6.93 0.23 -7.06
C ARG A 30 7.25 1.68 -6.69
N ILE A 31 7.14 2.02 -5.41
CA ILE A 31 7.51 3.35 -4.90
C ILE A 31 8.99 3.65 -5.18
N GLU A 32 9.89 2.72 -4.88
CA GLU A 32 11.33 2.88 -5.14
C GLU A 32 11.66 3.01 -6.63
N MET A 33 10.99 2.24 -7.49
CA MET A 33 11.13 2.40 -8.94
C MET A 33 10.67 3.78 -9.42
N LEU A 34 9.55 4.28 -8.91
CA LEU A 34 9.04 5.61 -9.25
C LEU A 34 9.95 6.73 -8.77
N LYS A 35 10.53 6.60 -7.56
CA LYS A 35 11.53 7.55 -7.05
C LYS A 35 12.76 7.58 -7.95
N SER A 36 13.26 6.41 -8.33
CA SER A 36 14.44 6.27 -9.18
C SER A 36 14.21 6.83 -10.58
N SER A 37 13.06 6.56 -11.19
CA SER A 37 12.71 7.06 -12.53
C SER A 37 12.39 8.56 -12.56
N SER A 38 11.97 9.13 -11.43
CA SER A 38 11.70 10.56 -11.28
C SER A 38 12.94 11.37 -10.87
N PHE A 39 14.11 10.74 -10.72
CA PHE A 39 15.32 11.45 -10.30
C PHE A 39 15.86 12.34 -11.42
N GLY A 40 16.09 13.62 -11.12
CA GLY A 40 16.72 14.57 -12.05
C GLY A 40 15.84 15.05 -13.20
N SER A 41 14.59 14.58 -13.33
CA SER A 41 13.64 15.06 -14.33
C SER A 41 12.20 14.79 -13.90
N LYS A 42 11.25 15.61 -14.37
CA LYS A 42 9.82 15.30 -14.20
C LYS A 42 9.48 14.05 -15.02
N PRO A 43 8.63 13.14 -14.50
CA PRO A 43 8.24 11.95 -15.23
C PRO A 43 7.50 12.32 -16.53
N THR A 44 7.84 11.64 -17.62
CA THR A 44 7.24 11.86 -18.96
C THR A 44 5.78 11.42 -19.01
N SER A 45 5.35 10.53 -18.11
CA SER A 45 3.96 10.10 -17.95
C SER A 45 3.67 9.72 -16.50
N LEU A 46 2.39 9.74 -16.12
CA LEU A 46 1.92 9.28 -14.81
C LEU A 46 1.40 7.83 -14.83
N GLY A 47 1.64 7.06 -15.90
CA GLY A 47 1.07 5.71 -16.05
C GLY A 47 1.44 4.76 -14.92
N GLU A 48 2.73 4.73 -14.55
CA GLU A 48 3.22 3.90 -13.44
C GLU A 48 2.70 4.37 -12.07
N PHE A 49 2.41 5.67 -11.91
CA PHE A 49 1.79 6.20 -10.70
C PHE A 49 0.34 5.73 -10.55
N HIS A 50 -0.42 5.71 -11.65
CA HIS A 50 -1.76 5.13 -11.64
C HIS A 50 -1.70 3.62 -11.37
N SER A 51 -0.74 2.91 -11.96
CA SER A 51 -0.53 1.48 -11.69
C SER A 51 -0.21 1.19 -10.23
N LEU A 52 0.49 2.09 -9.53
CA LEU A 52 0.68 1.98 -8.07
C LEU A 52 -0.65 2.09 -7.31
N LEU A 53 -1.52 3.05 -7.67
CA LEU A 53 -2.83 3.20 -7.03
C LEU A 53 -3.77 2.02 -7.32
N ASP A 54 -3.73 1.48 -8.53
CA ASP A 54 -4.49 0.27 -8.91
C ASP A 54 -4.00 -0.95 -8.12
N TYR A 55 -2.69 -1.05 -7.89
CA TYR A 55 -2.13 -2.13 -7.08
C TYR A 55 -2.51 -2.00 -5.60
N LEU A 56 -2.55 -0.79 -5.05
CA LEU A 56 -3.06 -0.53 -3.70
C LEU A 56 -4.53 -0.95 -3.56
N GLU A 57 -5.38 -0.61 -4.52
CA GLU A 57 -6.79 -1.04 -4.54
C GLU A 57 -6.93 -2.56 -4.58
N TRP A 58 -6.11 -3.25 -5.39
CA TRP A 58 -6.09 -4.71 -5.43
C TRP A 58 -5.55 -5.35 -4.13
N HIS A 59 -4.57 -4.72 -3.50
CA HIS A 59 -4.05 -5.15 -2.20
C HIS A 59 -5.13 -5.05 -1.10
N PHE A 60 -5.84 -3.92 -1.03
CA PHE A 60 -6.96 -3.74 -0.10
C PHE A 60 -8.07 -4.80 -0.29
N ALA A 61 -8.42 -5.10 -1.55
CA ALA A 61 -9.36 -6.17 -1.86
C ALA A 61 -8.87 -7.56 -1.42
N SER A 62 -7.55 -7.79 -1.40
CA SER A 62 -6.96 -9.03 -0.88
C SER A 62 -7.11 -9.14 0.63
N GLU A 63 -6.88 -8.06 1.37
CA GLU A 63 -7.09 -8.05 2.82
C GLU A 63 -8.55 -8.28 3.21
N GLU A 64 -9.47 -7.61 2.52
CA GLU A 64 -10.91 -7.79 2.75
C GLU A 64 -11.33 -9.23 2.44
N ARG A 65 -10.79 -9.83 1.38
CA ARG A 65 -11.02 -11.24 1.06
C ARG A 65 -10.51 -12.15 2.19
N VAL A 66 -9.32 -11.92 2.73
CA VAL A 66 -8.75 -12.68 3.85
C VAL A 66 -9.64 -12.53 5.09
N ALA A 67 -10.06 -11.30 5.41
CA ALA A 67 -10.96 -11.03 6.53
C ALA A 67 -12.30 -11.77 6.39
N ARG A 68 -12.91 -11.74 5.20
CA ARG A 68 -14.15 -12.45 4.88
C ARG A 68 -14.01 -13.96 5.03
N GLN A 69 -12.92 -14.54 4.53
CA GLN A 69 -12.65 -15.99 4.62
C GLN A 69 -12.53 -16.46 6.07
N LEU A 70 -12.00 -15.61 6.95
CA LEU A 70 -11.83 -15.88 8.38
C LEU A 70 -12.96 -15.30 9.23
N GLY A 71 -13.99 -14.72 8.60
CA GLY A 71 -15.17 -14.14 9.23
C GLY A 71 -14.89 -12.96 10.17
N VAL A 72 -13.78 -12.26 10.00
CA VAL A 72 -13.38 -11.10 10.84
C VAL A 72 -14.05 -9.85 10.32
N ASP A 73 -14.57 -9.01 11.23
CA ASP A 73 -15.13 -7.71 10.87
C ASP A 73 -14.03 -6.79 10.31
N PHE A 74 -14.31 -6.25 9.14
CA PHE A 74 -13.39 -5.45 8.33
C PHE A 74 -13.98 -4.09 7.94
N ALA A 75 -15.18 -3.74 8.43
CA ALA A 75 -15.89 -2.54 7.98
C ALA A 75 -15.11 -1.25 8.23
N ASP A 76 -14.54 -1.10 9.43
CA ASP A 76 -13.74 0.08 9.78
C ASP A 76 -12.45 0.16 8.96
N HIS A 77 -11.80 -0.98 8.71
CA HIS A 77 -10.58 -1.03 7.93
C HIS A 77 -10.85 -0.69 6.44
N ALA A 78 -11.92 -1.25 5.86
CA ALA A 78 -12.36 -0.93 4.50
C ALA A 78 -12.68 0.57 4.33
N ARG A 79 -13.29 1.21 5.33
CA ARG A 79 -13.52 2.67 5.31
C ARG A 79 -12.21 3.45 5.25
N ILE A 80 -11.20 3.01 6.00
CA ILE A 80 -9.87 3.62 6.00
C ILE A 80 -9.19 3.45 4.63
N HIS A 81 -9.25 2.27 4.02
CA HIS A 81 -8.77 2.04 2.64
C HIS A 81 -9.40 3.01 1.65
N ASP A 82 -10.72 3.15 1.70
CA ASP A 82 -11.50 4.06 0.86
C ASP A 82 -11.07 5.53 1.01
N GLU A 83 -10.88 5.99 2.24
CA GLU A 83 -10.43 7.35 2.55
C GLU A 83 -9.00 7.60 2.06
N ASN A 84 -8.12 6.63 2.27
CA ASN A 84 -6.73 6.68 1.86
C ASN A 84 -6.58 6.70 0.35
N LEU A 85 -7.27 5.80 -0.36
CA LEU A 85 -7.22 5.74 -1.82
C LEU A 85 -7.77 7.02 -2.46
N ARG A 86 -8.85 7.59 -1.93
CA ARG A 86 -9.35 8.90 -2.36
C ARG A 86 -8.31 10.01 -2.16
N THR A 87 -7.63 10.01 -1.03
CA THR A 87 -6.59 11.00 -0.71
C THR A 87 -5.40 10.88 -1.65
N LEU A 88 -4.92 9.67 -1.92
CA LEU A 88 -3.82 9.41 -2.85
C LEU A 88 -4.18 9.77 -4.29
N ARG A 89 -5.40 9.43 -4.76
CA ARG A 89 -5.89 9.84 -6.08
C ARG A 89 -5.93 11.35 -6.23
N LYS A 90 -6.38 12.08 -5.20
CA LYS A 90 -6.36 13.54 -5.18
C LYS A 90 -4.93 14.10 -5.20
N ALA A 91 -4.02 13.51 -4.43
CA ALA A 91 -2.61 13.91 -4.41
C ALA A 91 -1.94 13.67 -5.78
N LEU A 92 -2.26 12.58 -6.47
CA LEU A 92 -1.76 12.32 -7.83
C LEU A 92 -2.34 13.31 -8.85
N ALA A 93 -3.62 13.68 -8.72
CA ALA A 93 -4.21 14.72 -9.58
C ALA A 93 -3.51 16.07 -9.41
N ALA A 94 -3.10 16.43 -8.18
CA ALA A 94 -2.31 17.62 -7.90
C ALA A 94 -0.89 17.56 -8.51
N VAL A 95 -0.31 16.36 -8.66
CA VAL A 95 0.93 16.19 -9.44
C VAL A 95 0.67 16.44 -10.92
N GLN A 96 -0.45 15.94 -11.45
CA GLN A 96 -0.82 16.10 -12.86
C GLN A 96 -1.07 17.56 -13.24
N ASP A 97 -1.71 18.36 -12.39
CA ASP A 97 -1.95 19.79 -12.63
C ASP A 97 -0.74 20.68 -12.30
N GLY A 98 0.30 20.11 -11.67
CA GLY A 98 1.54 20.79 -11.33
C GLY A 98 1.51 21.57 -10.01
N SER A 99 0.43 21.48 -9.22
CA SER A 99 0.33 22.11 -7.89
C SER A 99 1.08 21.33 -6.80
N GLN A 100 1.44 20.07 -7.05
CA GLN A 100 2.25 19.24 -6.17
C GLN A 100 3.46 18.64 -6.90
N ASP A 101 4.60 18.60 -6.20
CA ASP A 101 5.80 17.94 -6.71
C ASP A 101 5.72 16.40 -6.58
N VAL A 102 6.28 15.69 -7.56
CA VAL A 102 6.25 14.22 -7.64
C VAL A 102 7.01 13.55 -6.48
N HIS A 103 8.12 14.14 -6.02
CA HIS A 103 8.87 13.59 -4.90
C HIS A 103 8.11 13.77 -3.59
N SER A 104 7.37 14.87 -3.47
CA SER A 104 6.48 15.10 -2.32
C SER A 104 5.34 14.08 -2.29
N PHE A 105 4.74 13.77 -3.45
CA PHE A 105 3.76 12.69 -3.57
C PHE A 105 4.35 11.34 -3.15
N LEU A 106 5.50 10.94 -3.71
CA LEU A 106 6.11 9.64 -3.43
C LEU A 106 6.52 9.48 -1.96
N ARG A 107 7.09 10.52 -1.35
CA ARG A 107 7.42 10.53 0.08
C ARG A 107 6.17 10.41 0.95
N TYR A 108 5.11 11.13 0.58
CA TYR A 108 3.83 11.04 1.29
C TYR A 108 3.25 9.62 1.19
N THR A 109 3.21 9.04 -0.01
CA THR A 109 2.68 7.69 -0.24
C THR A 109 3.45 6.64 0.55
N GLU A 110 4.78 6.70 0.56
CA GLU A 110 5.60 5.78 1.37
C GLU A 110 5.32 5.91 2.86
N TYR A 111 5.42 7.12 3.40
CA TYR A 111 5.17 7.37 4.82
C TYR A 111 3.76 6.95 5.25
N TRP A 112 2.77 7.27 4.41
CA TRP A 112 1.39 6.88 4.64
C TRP A 112 1.25 5.34 4.67
N PHE A 113 1.93 4.63 3.76
CA PHE A 113 1.83 3.18 3.67
C PHE A 113 2.51 2.48 4.85
N GLU A 114 3.69 2.93 5.28
CA GLU A 114 4.35 2.43 6.49
C GLU A 114 3.45 2.58 7.73
N ARG A 115 2.76 3.72 7.82
CA ARG A 115 1.83 4.01 8.89
C ARG A 115 0.58 3.15 8.81
N HIS A 116 0.01 2.96 7.62
CA HIS A 116 -1.12 2.07 7.40
C HIS A 116 -0.84 0.65 7.88
N ILE A 117 0.31 0.10 7.50
CA ILE A 117 0.75 -1.23 7.96
C ILE A 117 0.84 -1.30 9.48
N SER A 118 1.40 -0.26 10.10
CA SER A 118 1.64 -0.26 11.55
C SER A 118 0.36 -0.04 12.36
N ASP A 119 -0.49 0.87 11.93
CA ASP A 119 -1.67 1.32 12.68
C ASP A 119 -2.91 0.46 12.37
N GLU A 120 -2.99 -0.16 11.19
CA GLU A 120 -4.18 -0.89 10.71
C GLU A 120 -3.90 -2.38 10.44
N ASP A 121 -2.93 -2.70 9.59
CA ASP A 121 -2.72 -4.07 9.09
C ASP A 121 -2.17 -5.00 10.18
N LYS A 122 -1.27 -4.50 11.03
CA LYS A 122 -0.78 -5.26 12.19
C LYS A 122 -1.89 -5.60 13.19
N PRO A 123 -2.72 -4.64 13.66
CA PRO A 123 -3.90 -4.97 14.47
C PRO A 123 -4.89 -5.91 13.77
N PHE A 124 -5.08 -5.76 12.46
CA PHE A 124 -5.90 -6.70 11.67
C PHE A 124 -5.32 -8.13 11.71
N ALA A 125 -4.04 -8.31 11.38
CA ALA A 125 -3.38 -9.62 11.41
C ALA A 125 -3.39 -10.24 12.81
N ALA A 126 -3.22 -9.43 13.86
CA ALA A 126 -3.33 -9.90 15.25
C ALA A 126 -4.74 -10.43 15.56
N ARG A 127 -5.79 -9.74 15.13
CA ARG A 127 -7.19 -10.20 15.28
C ARG A 127 -7.45 -11.50 14.52
N LEU A 128 -6.90 -11.66 13.32
CA LEU A 128 -7.01 -12.90 12.56
C LEU A 128 -6.38 -14.08 13.30
N ARG A 129 -5.14 -13.92 13.78
CA ARG A 129 -4.44 -14.97 14.54
C ARG A 129 -5.18 -15.41 15.79
N ALA A 130 -5.80 -14.46 16.52
CA ALA A 130 -6.57 -14.75 17.72
C ALA A 130 -7.81 -15.64 17.49
N ARG A 131 -8.28 -15.78 16.23
CA ARG A 131 -9.44 -16.62 15.88
C ARG A 131 -9.09 -17.98 15.29
N THR A 132 -7.84 -18.16 14.88
CA THR A 132 -7.34 -19.43 14.32
C THR A 132 -6.83 -20.38 15.41
N VAL A 133 -6.73 -19.91 16.66
CA VAL A 133 -6.38 -20.70 17.86
C VAL A 133 -7.63 -21.32 18.48
#